data_AF-A0A5S9MK36-F1
#
_entry.id   AF-A0A5S9MK36-F1
#
_cell.length_a   1.000
_cell.length_b   1.000
_cell.length_c   1.000
_cell.angle_alpha   90.00
_cell.angle_beta   90.00
_cell.angle_gamma   90.00
#
_symmetry.space_group_name_H-M   'P 1'
#
loop_
_entity.id
_entity.type
_entity.pdbx_description
1 polymer ?
#
loop_
_entity_poly.entity_id
_entity_poly.type
_entity_poly.pdbx_seq_one_letter_code
_entity_poly.pdbx_strand_id
1 'polypeptide(L)'
;MMRTKKNRSSFFFVSRLEQAAKSRTHLFRDAQTTAFRVLNGEGDGIGGVTIDYYDGFYLIQWYSEGVYTLKEDVLAALEHVYPDYKGIYEKKRFDTSGQYIEDDDFVKGEKGEFPLIVKENGMNVAVYLNDGAMTGIFLDQRHVRKKAIRDRYAKKERLCSIHFSYTGAFSVAAALGGASRTTSVDVANRSLKKNI
;
A
#
# COMPACT_ATOMS: atom_id res chain seq x y z
N MET A 1 25.83 -22.47 -16.96
CA MET A 1 26.17 -21.29 -16.11
C MET A 1 24.96 -20.40 -15.72
N MET A 2 23.80 -20.49 -16.38
CA MET A 2 22.59 -19.71 -16.02
C MET A 2 21.85 -20.20 -14.76
N ARG A 3 21.80 -21.51 -14.50
CA ARG A 3 21.07 -22.11 -13.36
C ARG A 3 21.60 -21.65 -11.99
N THR A 4 22.91 -21.46 -11.84
CA THR A 4 23.55 -21.06 -10.58
C THR A 4 23.46 -19.56 -10.27
N LYS A 5 23.15 -18.71 -11.26
CA LYS A 5 22.86 -17.28 -11.03
C LYS A 5 21.41 -17.06 -10.59
N LYS A 6 20.46 -17.76 -11.23
CA LYS A 6 19.03 -17.67 -10.88
C LYS A 6 18.75 -18.11 -9.44
N ASN A 7 19.44 -19.17 -8.98
CA ASN A 7 19.31 -19.65 -7.61
C ASN A 7 19.85 -18.68 -6.55
N ARG A 8 20.89 -17.89 -6.89
CA ARG A 8 21.45 -16.87 -5.98
C ARG A 8 20.59 -15.61 -5.92
N SER A 9 19.99 -15.22 -7.04
CA SER A 9 19.04 -14.10 -7.13
C SER A 9 17.80 -14.36 -6.26
N SER A 10 17.16 -15.52 -6.43
CA SER A 10 16.00 -15.91 -5.64
C SER A 10 16.30 -15.95 -4.13
N PHE A 11 17.44 -16.54 -3.72
CA PHE A 11 17.85 -16.58 -2.31
C PHE A 11 18.07 -15.18 -1.71
N PHE A 12 18.61 -14.23 -2.50
CA PHE A 12 18.78 -12.85 -2.07
C PHE A 12 17.44 -12.18 -1.77
N PHE A 13 16.47 -12.27 -2.68
CA PHE A 13 15.16 -11.66 -2.49
C PHE A 13 14.38 -12.27 -1.32
N VAL A 14 14.43 -13.61 -1.18
CA VAL A 14 13.84 -14.31 -0.03
C VAL A 14 14.42 -13.78 1.27
N SER A 15 15.75 -13.76 1.40
CA SER A 15 16.42 -13.31 2.63
C SER A 15 16.06 -11.87 3.00
N ARG A 16 15.95 -10.98 2.00
CA ARG A 16 15.55 -9.57 2.21
C ARG A 16 14.09 -9.44 2.63
N LEU A 17 13.19 -10.16 1.97
CA LEU A 17 11.76 -10.16 2.33
C LEU A 17 11.52 -10.76 3.71
N GLU A 18 12.23 -11.82 4.10
CA GLU A 18 12.15 -12.39 5.45
C GLU A 18 12.62 -11.40 6.52
N GLN A 19 13.72 -10.66 6.25
CA GLN A 19 14.19 -9.61 7.16
C GLN A 19 13.15 -8.49 7.31
N ALA A 20 12.55 -8.06 6.19
CA ALA A 20 11.49 -7.05 6.18
C ALA A 20 10.21 -7.55 6.88
N ALA A 21 9.87 -8.83 6.75
CA ALA A 21 8.74 -9.47 7.42
C ALA A 21 8.92 -9.53 8.94
N LYS A 22 10.14 -9.82 9.41
CA LYS A 22 10.47 -9.87 10.85
C LYS A 22 10.23 -8.53 11.55
N SER A 23 10.61 -7.41 10.93
CA SER A 23 10.36 -6.08 11.53
C SER A 23 8.87 -5.70 11.56
N ARG A 24 8.06 -6.33 10.70
CA ARG A 24 6.63 -6.00 10.50
C ARG A 24 5.67 -7.06 11.03
N THR A 25 6.17 -8.11 11.68
CA THR A 25 5.34 -9.21 12.22
C THR A 25 4.23 -8.71 13.16
N HIS A 26 4.48 -7.62 13.90
CA HIS A 26 3.47 -7.02 14.77
C HIS A 26 2.26 -6.43 14.02
N LEU A 27 2.43 -6.02 12.75
CA LEU A 27 1.35 -5.48 11.91
C LEU A 27 0.43 -6.60 11.42
N PHE A 28 0.98 -7.76 11.07
CA PHE A 28 0.17 -8.94 10.71
C PHE A 28 -0.69 -9.46 11.86
N ARG A 29 -0.32 -9.15 13.11
CA ARG A 29 -1.09 -9.54 14.30
C ARG A 29 -2.10 -8.48 14.75
N ASP A 30 -2.07 -7.29 14.15
CA ASP A 30 -2.95 -6.18 14.51
C ASP A 30 -4.24 -6.22 13.68
N ALA A 31 -5.33 -6.72 14.28
CA ALA A 31 -6.64 -6.74 13.64
C ALA A 31 -7.21 -5.35 13.31
N GLN A 32 -6.59 -4.28 13.84
CA GLN A 32 -6.95 -2.89 13.53
C GLN A 32 -6.14 -2.33 12.34
N THR A 33 -5.15 -3.05 11.82
CA THR A 33 -4.34 -2.61 10.67
C THR A 33 -4.19 -3.76 9.67
N THR A 34 -5.06 -3.81 8.67
CA THR A 34 -5.00 -4.78 7.57
C THR A 34 -4.41 -4.20 6.28
N ALA A 35 -3.92 -2.96 6.30
CA ALA A 35 -3.14 -2.40 5.19
C ALA A 35 -1.83 -1.75 5.67
N PHE A 36 -0.70 -2.16 5.08
CA PHE A 36 0.64 -1.65 5.40
C PHE A 36 1.69 -2.06 4.37
N ARG A 37 2.83 -1.35 4.35
CA ARG A 37 3.96 -1.67 3.49
C ARG A 37 4.80 -2.82 4.03
N VAL A 38 4.99 -3.87 3.24
CA VAL A 38 5.84 -5.03 3.59
C VAL A 38 7.27 -4.90 3.08
N LEU A 39 7.50 -4.16 1.99
CA LEU A 39 8.82 -3.87 1.44
C LEU A 39 8.91 -2.42 0.97
N ASN A 40 9.91 -1.69 1.45
CA ASN A 40 10.13 -0.26 1.20
C ASN A 40 11.42 0.01 0.44
N GLY A 41 11.61 -0.66 -0.70
CA GLY A 41 12.70 -0.32 -1.61
C GLY A 41 14.07 -0.47 -0.98
N GLU A 42 14.90 0.56 -1.18
CA GLU A 42 16.24 0.67 -0.63
C GLU A 42 16.28 0.55 0.89
N GLY A 43 15.23 0.99 1.59
CA GLY A 43 15.14 0.89 3.05
C GLY A 43 15.11 -0.54 3.58
N ASP A 44 14.65 -1.50 2.78
CA ASP A 44 14.68 -2.94 3.09
C ASP A 44 15.72 -3.71 2.24
N GLY A 45 16.62 -2.98 1.56
CA GLY A 45 17.75 -3.55 0.82
C GLY A 45 17.42 -4.04 -0.60
N ILE A 46 16.26 -3.68 -1.16
CA ILE A 46 15.90 -3.96 -2.55
C ILE A 46 15.48 -2.66 -3.25
N GLY A 47 16.42 -1.97 -3.89
CA GLY A 47 16.14 -0.71 -4.59
C GLY A 47 15.15 -0.87 -5.76
N GLY A 48 14.32 0.15 -5.97
CA GLY A 48 13.42 0.23 -7.13
C GLY A 48 12.12 -0.57 -7.03
N VAL A 49 11.85 -1.29 -5.94
CA VAL A 49 10.60 -2.04 -5.76
C VAL A 49 9.99 -1.78 -4.39
N THR A 50 8.68 -1.59 -4.33
CA THR A 50 7.93 -1.57 -3.07
C THR A 50 6.81 -2.59 -3.13
N ILE A 51 6.48 -3.16 -1.97
CA ILE A 51 5.38 -4.12 -1.87
C ILE A 51 4.49 -3.68 -0.71
N ASP A 52 3.21 -3.48 -0.99
CA ASP A 52 2.19 -3.11 -0.03
C ASP A 52 1.22 -4.28 0.15
N TYR A 53 0.75 -4.48 1.39
CA TYR A 53 -0.24 -5.50 1.76
C TYR A 53 -1.59 -4.81 2.05
N TYR A 54 -2.66 -5.41 1.56
CA TYR A 54 -4.05 -4.98 1.67
C TYR A 54 -4.95 -6.20 1.91
N ASP A 55 -5.18 -6.57 3.18
CA ASP A 55 -6.12 -7.63 3.61
C ASP A 55 -6.04 -8.96 2.84
N GLY A 56 -4.82 -9.41 2.56
CA GLY A 56 -4.54 -10.64 1.80
C GLY A 56 -4.13 -10.40 0.36
N PHE A 57 -4.33 -9.19 -0.17
CA PHE A 57 -3.85 -8.80 -1.49
C PHE A 57 -2.50 -8.09 -1.38
N TYR A 58 -1.59 -8.37 -2.31
CA TYR A 58 -0.30 -7.70 -2.39
C TYR A 58 -0.25 -6.81 -3.62
N LEU A 59 0.31 -5.61 -3.47
CA LEU A 59 0.57 -4.70 -4.58
C LEU A 59 2.06 -4.44 -4.70
N ILE A 60 2.64 -4.81 -5.84
CA ILE A 60 4.04 -4.59 -6.16
C ILE A 60 4.15 -3.34 -7.03
N GLN A 61 5.04 -2.41 -6.69
CA GLN A 61 5.29 -1.22 -7.49
C GLN A 61 6.74 -1.23 -7.98
N TRP A 62 6.90 -1.14 -9.29
CA TRP A 62 8.19 -1.18 -9.98
C TRP A 62 8.59 0.24 -10.40
N TYR A 63 9.74 0.72 -9.93
CA TYR A 63 10.22 2.08 -10.20
C TYR A 63 11.37 2.14 -11.22
N SER A 64 11.90 1.00 -11.65
CA SER A 64 12.89 0.94 -12.72
C SER A 64 12.70 -0.27 -13.62
N GLU A 65 13.04 -0.14 -14.91
CA GLU A 65 13.08 -1.27 -15.84
C GLU A 65 14.05 -2.34 -15.38
N GLY A 66 15.18 -1.94 -14.79
CA GLY A 66 16.20 -2.84 -14.28
C GLY A 66 15.65 -3.84 -13.26
N VAL A 67 14.91 -3.36 -12.25
CA VAL A 67 14.30 -4.28 -11.26
C VAL A 67 13.16 -5.10 -11.86
N TYR A 68 12.45 -4.55 -12.85
CA TYR A 68 11.37 -5.25 -13.54
C TYR A 68 11.87 -6.48 -14.31
N THR A 69 13.11 -6.48 -14.80
CA THR A 69 13.73 -7.70 -15.39
C THR A 69 13.87 -8.85 -14.39
N LEU A 70 13.84 -8.56 -13.08
CA LEU A 70 13.92 -9.54 -11.98
C LEU A 70 12.55 -9.86 -11.38
N LYS A 71 11.45 -9.47 -12.05
CA LYS A 71 10.06 -9.67 -11.58
C LYS A 71 9.79 -11.08 -11.10
N GLU A 72 10.16 -12.08 -11.89
CA GLU A 72 9.91 -13.49 -11.57
C GLU A 72 10.61 -13.95 -10.29
N ASP A 73 11.82 -13.45 -10.02
CA ASP A 73 12.56 -13.80 -8.81
C ASP A 73 11.93 -13.13 -7.57
N VAL A 74 11.44 -11.90 -7.70
CA VAL A 74 10.72 -11.17 -6.64
C VAL A 74 9.36 -11.81 -6.35
N LEU A 75 8.61 -12.20 -7.39
CA LEU A 75 7.33 -12.90 -7.25
C LEU A 75 7.53 -14.23 -6.53
N ALA A 76 8.47 -15.06 -6.99
CA ALA A 76 8.78 -16.32 -6.33
C ALA A 76 9.19 -16.14 -4.86
N ALA A 77 9.96 -15.09 -4.55
CA ALA A 77 10.34 -14.78 -3.18
C ALA A 77 9.16 -14.30 -2.33
N LEU A 78 8.24 -13.50 -2.91
CA LEU A 78 7.03 -13.06 -2.23
C LEU A 78 6.13 -14.25 -1.89
N GLU A 79 5.90 -15.15 -2.85
CA GLU A 79 5.09 -16.36 -2.67
C GLU A 79 5.71 -17.30 -1.62
N HIS A 80 7.04 -17.37 -1.56
CA HIS A 80 7.74 -18.17 -0.56
C HIS A 80 7.57 -17.63 0.86
N VAL A 81 7.70 -16.31 1.02
CA VAL A 81 7.63 -15.66 2.34
C VAL A 81 6.19 -15.46 2.83
N TYR A 82 5.25 -15.29 1.91
CA TYR A 82 3.83 -15.08 2.19
C TYR A 82 2.97 -16.04 1.35
N PRO A 83 2.90 -17.33 1.71
CA PRO A 83 2.18 -18.33 0.92
C PRO A 83 0.65 -18.14 0.91
N ASP A 84 0.09 -17.52 1.96
CA ASP A 84 -1.36 -17.36 2.16
C ASP A 84 -1.93 -16.08 1.50
N TYR A 85 -1.37 -15.67 0.36
CA TYR A 85 -1.87 -14.51 -0.38
C TYR A 85 -3.17 -14.85 -1.12
N LYS A 86 -4.13 -13.91 -1.15
CA LYS A 86 -5.35 -14.02 -1.97
C LYS A 86 -5.05 -13.68 -3.42
N GLY A 87 -4.35 -12.58 -3.66
CA GLY A 87 -4.01 -12.12 -5.01
C GLY A 87 -2.84 -11.14 -5.02
N ILE A 88 -2.18 -11.06 -6.16
CA ILE A 88 -1.04 -10.17 -6.40
C ILE A 88 -1.38 -9.25 -7.56
N TYR A 89 -1.18 -7.97 -7.32
CA TYR A 89 -1.28 -6.89 -8.30
C TYR A 89 0.09 -6.23 -8.48
N GLU A 90 0.30 -5.58 -9.62
CA GLU A 90 1.48 -4.79 -9.88
C GLU A 90 1.15 -3.42 -10.47
N LYS A 91 2.07 -2.46 -10.30
CA LYS A 91 2.07 -1.16 -10.99
C LYS A 91 3.45 -0.83 -11.50
N LYS A 92 3.55 -0.52 -12.78
CA LYS A 92 4.80 -0.12 -13.44
C LYS A 92 4.88 1.42 -13.43
N ARG A 93 5.89 1.97 -12.75
CA ARG A 93 6.09 3.42 -12.53
C ARG A 93 7.34 3.98 -13.21
N PHE A 94 7.99 3.21 -14.07
CA PHE A 94 9.28 3.55 -14.69
C PHE A 94 9.18 4.18 -16.09
N ASP A 95 7.97 4.45 -16.61
CA ASP A 95 7.84 5.17 -17.90
C ASP A 95 8.15 6.67 -17.75
N THR A 96 9.11 7.11 -18.56
CA THR A 96 9.62 8.47 -18.80
C THR A 96 8.57 9.53 -19.11
N SER A 97 7.33 9.16 -19.45
CA SER A 97 6.25 10.13 -19.72
C SER A 97 5.49 10.56 -18.45
N GLY A 98 5.79 9.95 -17.29
CA GLY A 98 5.07 10.19 -16.03
C GLY A 98 3.61 9.71 -16.05
N GLN A 99 3.22 8.99 -17.10
CA GLN A 99 1.90 8.40 -17.26
C GLN A 99 1.94 6.93 -16.85
N TYR A 100 0.92 6.52 -16.12
CA TYR A 100 0.67 5.13 -15.78
C TYR A 100 0.28 4.37 -17.06
N ILE A 101 0.92 3.23 -17.30
CA ILE A 101 0.53 2.31 -18.38
C ILE A 101 -0.74 1.59 -17.90
N GLU A 102 -1.86 1.84 -18.57
CA GLU A 102 -3.06 1.01 -18.41
C GLU A 102 -2.75 -0.40 -18.95
N ASP A 103 -2.29 -1.28 -18.06
CA ASP A 103 -2.07 -2.70 -18.30
C ASP A 103 -2.95 -3.49 -17.31
N ASP A 104 -3.14 -4.79 -17.53
CA ASP A 104 -3.81 -5.64 -16.52
C ASP A 104 -2.90 -5.70 -15.28
N ASP A 105 -3.16 -4.83 -14.31
CA ASP A 105 -2.44 -4.76 -13.02
C ASP A 105 -2.50 -6.09 -12.26
N PHE A 106 -3.40 -7.00 -12.62
CA PHE A 106 -3.52 -8.29 -11.99
C PHE A 106 -2.43 -9.26 -12.45
N VAL A 107 -1.67 -9.80 -11.49
CA VAL A 107 -0.58 -10.74 -11.77
C VAL A 107 -1.02 -12.18 -11.54
N LYS A 108 -1.56 -12.49 -10.34
CA LYS A 108 -1.82 -13.89 -9.93
C LYS A 108 -2.81 -13.99 -8.77
N GLY A 109 -3.43 -15.15 -8.61
CA GLY A 109 -4.32 -15.50 -7.50
C GLY A 109 -5.79 -15.22 -7.82
N GLU A 110 -6.52 -14.69 -6.84
CA GLU A 110 -7.91 -14.28 -6.98
C GLU A 110 -7.97 -12.79 -7.34
N LYS A 111 -8.86 -12.44 -8.28
CA LYS A 111 -9.16 -11.03 -8.56
C LYS A 111 -10.01 -10.49 -7.40
N GLY A 112 -9.54 -9.44 -6.75
CA GLY A 112 -10.28 -8.76 -5.69
C GLY A 112 -11.53 -8.08 -6.22
N GLU A 113 -12.58 -8.05 -5.40
CA GLU A 113 -13.75 -7.20 -5.62
C GLU A 113 -13.46 -5.78 -5.09
N PHE A 114 -13.76 -4.76 -5.89
CA PHE A 114 -13.45 -3.37 -5.55
C PHE A 114 -14.73 -2.55 -5.27
N PRO A 115 -14.72 -1.64 -4.28
CA PRO A 115 -13.60 -1.29 -3.40
C PRO A 115 -13.27 -2.36 -2.37
N LEU A 116 -11.97 -2.62 -2.17
CA LEU A 116 -11.49 -3.45 -1.08
C LEU A 116 -11.50 -2.62 0.20
N ILE A 117 -12.25 -3.05 1.21
CA ILE A 117 -12.31 -2.36 2.50
C ILE A 117 -11.22 -2.88 3.41
N VAL A 118 -10.20 -2.05 3.65
CA VAL A 118 -9.08 -2.37 4.56
C VAL A 118 -9.13 -1.54 5.82
N LYS A 119 -8.39 -1.95 6.85
CA LYS A 119 -8.27 -1.22 8.11
C LYS A 119 -6.91 -0.57 8.27
N GLU A 120 -6.90 0.66 8.75
CA GLU A 120 -5.70 1.32 9.25
C GLU A 120 -5.95 1.94 10.63
N ASN A 121 -5.34 1.39 11.68
CA ASN A 121 -5.54 1.82 13.07
C ASN A 121 -7.02 1.88 13.52
N GLY A 122 -7.85 0.97 13.02
CA GLY A 122 -9.29 0.87 13.31
C GLY A 122 -10.17 1.70 12.37
N MET A 123 -9.58 2.42 11.42
CA MET A 123 -10.29 3.16 10.39
C MET A 123 -10.50 2.29 9.15
N ASN A 124 -11.74 2.17 8.67
CA ASN A 124 -12.02 1.50 7.40
C ASN A 124 -11.68 2.44 6.23
N VAL A 125 -11.02 1.91 5.20
CA VAL A 125 -10.59 2.66 4.02
C VAL A 125 -10.89 1.87 2.75
N ALA A 126 -11.50 2.51 1.77
CA ALA A 126 -11.71 1.95 0.44
C ALA A 126 -10.43 2.02 -0.39
N VAL A 127 -9.97 0.86 -0.86
CA VAL A 127 -8.77 0.70 -1.69
C VAL A 127 -9.16 0.11 -3.04
N TYR A 128 -8.49 0.60 -4.09
CA TYR A 128 -8.62 0.11 -5.45
C TYR A 128 -7.24 -0.28 -5.96
N LEU A 129 -7.01 -1.57 -6.25
CA LEU A 129 -5.70 -2.04 -6.71
C LEU A 129 -5.57 -1.97 -8.23
N ASN A 130 -6.69 -1.95 -8.96
CA ASN A 130 -6.77 -1.99 -10.41
C ASN A 130 -7.25 -0.68 -11.07
N ASP A 131 -7.30 0.44 -10.33
CA ASP A 131 -7.88 1.70 -10.81
C ASP A 131 -6.83 2.82 -10.88
N GLY A 132 -6.01 2.79 -11.93
CA GLY A 132 -5.01 3.82 -12.22
C GLY A 132 -3.79 3.82 -11.28
N ALA A 133 -3.03 4.91 -11.27
CA ALA A 133 -1.74 4.98 -10.55
C ALA A 133 -1.84 4.95 -9.01
N MET A 134 -3.02 5.24 -8.45
CA MET A 134 -3.21 5.45 -7.01
C MET A 134 -4.15 4.41 -6.41
N THR A 135 -3.82 3.95 -5.21
CA THR A 135 -4.54 2.85 -4.55
C THR A 135 -5.72 3.29 -3.70
N GLY A 136 -5.96 4.59 -3.54
CA GLY A 136 -6.98 5.10 -2.62
C GLY A 136 -6.45 5.45 -1.22
N ILE A 137 -5.24 5.06 -0.83
CA ILE A 137 -4.61 5.49 0.44
C ILE A 137 -3.09 5.55 0.37
N PHE A 138 -2.52 6.61 0.92
CA PHE A 138 -1.08 6.77 1.13
C PHE A 138 -0.68 6.17 2.49
N LEU A 139 -0.19 4.92 2.48
CA LEU A 139 0.15 4.15 3.69
C LEU A 139 1.34 4.71 4.47
N ASP A 140 2.22 5.46 3.82
CA ASP A 140 3.35 6.18 4.42
C ASP A 140 2.91 7.23 5.47
N GLN A 141 1.72 7.82 5.28
CA GLN A 141 1.16 8.82 6.19
C GLN A 141 0.41 8.23 7.41
N ARG A 142 0.43 6.90 7.60
CA ARG A 142 -0.24 6.20 8.71
C ARG A 142 0.08 6.79 10.09
N HIS A 143 1.35 7.09 10.35
CA HIS A 143 1.76 7.64 11.65
C HIS A 143 1.27 9.08 11.87
N VAL A 144 1.19 9.88 10.81
CA VAL A 144 0.66 11.25 10.87
C VAL A 144 -0.84 11.21 11.16
N ARG A 145 -1.60 10.34 10.47
CA ARG A 145 -3.03 10.15 10.72
C ARG A 145 -3.33 9.77 12.17
N LYS A 146 -2.58 8.82 12.72
CA LYS A 146 -2.76 8.37 14.11
C LYS A 146 -2.29 9.41 15.13
N LYS A 147 -1.00 9.74 15.13
CA LYS A 147 -0.38 10.52 16.22
C LYS A 147 -0.69 12.00 16.15
N ALA A 148 -0.68 12.59 14.96
CA ALA A 148 -0.92 14.02 14.82
C ALA A 148 -2.42 14.28 14.82
N ILE A 149 -3.16 13.70 13.87
CA ILE A 149 -4.57 14.07 13.67
C ILE A 149 -5.44 13.47 14.78
N ARG A 150 -5.53 12.14 14.86
CA ARG A 150 -6.47 11.47 15.76
C ARG A 150 -6.16 11.70 17.23
N ASP A 151 -4.92 11.45 17.65
CA ASP A 151 -4.58 11.40 19.07
C ASP A 151 -4.26 12.79 19.68
N ARG A 152 -3.85 13.78 18.86
CA ARG A 152 -3.37 15.09 19.36
C ARG A 152 -4.26 16.28 18.97
N TYR A 153 -4.61 16.44 17.69
CA TYR A 153 -5.28 17.65 17.21
C TYR A 153 -6.81 17.54 17.21
N ALA A 154 -7.39 16.37 16.93
CA ALA A 154 -8.84 16.21 16.81
C ALA A 154 -9.62 16.45 18.11
N LYS A 155 -9.03 16.13 19.27
CA LYS A 155 -9.70 16.24 20.58
C LYS A 155 -10.04 17.68 21.02
N LYS A 156 -9.41 18.69 20.41
CA LYS A 156 -9.55 20.11 20.81
C LYS A 156 -10.21 21.01 19.76
N GLU A 157 -10.46 20.50 18.57
CA GLU A 157 -10.89 21.31 17.42
C GLU A 157 -12.36 21.06 17.06
N ARG A 158 -13.15 22.14 16.95
CA ARG A 158 -14.57 22.07 16.53
C ARG A 158 -14.73 21.76 15.04
N LEU A 159 -13.73 22.09 14.22
CA LEU A 159 -13.76 21.93 12.77
C LEU A 159 -12.35 21.65 12.23
N CYS A 160 -12.11 20.46 11.68
CA CYS A 160 -10.90 20.18 10.91
C CYS A 160 -11.18 20.29 9.41
N SER A 161 -10.59 21.30 8.75
CA SER A 161 -10.60 21.43 7.28
C SER A 161 -9.35 20.78 6.70
N ILE A 162 -9.54 19.76 5.88
CA ILE A 162 -8.44 19.05 5.22
C ILE A 162 -8.52 19.34 3.73
N HIS A 163 -7.56 20.10 3.25
CA HIS A 163 -7.37 20.44 1.85
C HIS A 163 -6.52 19.34 1.19
N PHE A 164 -6.84 18.97 -0.05
CA PHE A 164 -6.27 17.82 -0.77
C PHE A 164 -6.63 16.48 -0.12
N SER A 165 -7.89 16.34 0.28
CA SER A 165 -8.37 15.20 1.07
C SER A 165 -8.31 13.85 0.34
N TYR A 166 -8.19 13.82 -0.99
CA TYR A 166 -8.23 12.62 -1.82
C TYR A 166 -9.43 11.72 -1.49
N THR A 167 -9.24 10.61 -0.77
CA THR A 167 -10.33 9.71 -0.32
C THR A 167 -10.88 10.06 1.08
N GLY A 168 -10.52 11.21 1.64
CA GLY A 168 -11.00 11.66 2.94
C GLY A 168 -10.39 10.94 4.15
N ALA A 169 -9.34 10.14 3.98
CA ALA A 169 -8.74 9.32 5.05
C ALA A 169 -8.31 10.15 6.29
N PHE A 170 -7.87 11.39 6.09
CA PHE A 170 -7.55 12.29 7.21
C PHE A 170 -8.79 12.81 7.94
N SER A 171 -9.90 13.01 7.23
CA SER A 171 -11.16 13.50 7.81
C SER A 171 -11.80 12.41 8.65
N VAL A 172 -11.75 11.16 8.18
CA VAL A 172 -12.19 10.00 8.97
C VAL A 172 -11.33 9.84 10.22
N ALA A 173 -10.00 10.00 10.11
CA ALA A 173 -9.11 9.99 11.27
C ALA A 173 -9.40 11.12 12.28
N ALA A 174 -9.75 12.32 11.81
CA ALA A 174 -10.14 13.44 12.65
C ALA A 174 -11.49 13.21 13.35
N ALA A 175 -12.48 12.68 12.64
CA ALA A 175 -13.79 12.32 13.21
C ALA A 175 -13.64 11.26 14.32
N LEU A 176 -12.86 10.20 14.07
CA LEU A 176 -12.55 9.18 15.07
C LEU A 176 -11.76 9.72 16.28
N GLY A 177 -11.02 10.82 16.10
CA GLY A 177 -10.30 11.52 17.16
C GLY A 177 -11.15 12.47 17.99
N GLY A 178 -12.45 12.62 17.67
CA GLY A 178 -13.41 13.43 18.42
C GLY A 178 -13.69 14.83 17.84
N ALA A 179 -13.28 15.11 16.59
CA ALA A 179 -13.62 16.38 15.94
C ALA A 179 -15.15 16.48 15.73
N SER A 180 -15.76 17.60 16.13
CA SER A 180 -17.23 17.76 16.01
C SER A 180 -17.72 18.00 14.58
N ARG A 181 -16.83 18.42 13.68
CA ARG A 181 -17.10 18.62 12.25
C ARG A 181 -15.81 18.48 11.45
N THR A 182 -15.89 17.88 10.27
CA THR A 182 -14.77 17.78 9.34
C THR A 182 -15.19 18.29 7.97
N THR A 183 -14.35 19.08 7.31
CA THR A 183 -14.58 19.54 5.94
C THR A 183 -13.45 19.03 5.05
N SER A 184 -13.78 18.16 4.11
CA SER A 184 -12.86 17.64 3.11
C SER A 184 -12.95 18.49 1.85
N VAL A 185 -11.84 19.08 1.40
CA VAL A 185 -11.76 19.85 0.15
C VAL A 185 -10.80 19.15 -0.80
N ASP A 186 -11.27 18.79 -1.99
CA ASP A 186 -10.45 18.19 -3.04
C ASP A 186 -10.86 18.72 -4.42
N VAL A 187 -9.90 18.82 -5.34
CA VAL A 187 -10.12 19.31 -6.71
C VAL A 187 -10.67 18.21 -7.61
N ALA A 188 -10.40 16.93 -7.32
CA ALA A 188 -10.87 15.83 -8.14
C ALA A 188 -12.31 15.44 -7.78
N ASN A 189 -13.23 15.55 -8.75
CA ASN A 189 -14.64 15.10 -8.58
C ASN A 189 -14.78 13.62 -8.19
N ARG A 190 -13.74 12.79 -8.46
CA ARG A 190 -13.70 11.36 -8.11
C ARG A 190 -13.60 11.11 -6.59
N SER A 191 -13.19 12.11 -5.83
CA SER A 191 -13.01 12.08 -4.37
C SER A 191 -14.33 11.98 -3.61
N LEU A 192 -15.42 12.57 -4.11
CA LEU A 192 -16.74 12.57 -3.43
C LEU A 192 -17.39 11.18 -3.34
N LYS A 193 -17.26 10.35 -4.39
CA LYS A 193 -17.86 9.00 -4.43
C LYS A 193 -17.09 7.94 -3.66
N LYS A 194 -15.84 8.22 -3.26
CA LYS A 194 -14.95 7.28 -2.57
C LYS A 194 -14.89 7.49 -1.05
N ASN A 195 -15.58 8.51 -0.53
CA ASN A 195 -15.79 8.68 0.91
C ASN A 195 -16.84 7.66 1.38
N ILE A 196 -16.50 6.85 2.37
CA ILE A 196 -17.44 6.00 3.12
C ILE A 196 -17.80 6.74 4.40
#